data_AF-A0A7C5B266-F1
#
_entry.id   AF-A0A7C5B266-F1
#
_cell.length_a   1.000
_cell.length_b   1.000
_cell.length_c   1.000
_cell.angle_alpha   90.00
_cell.angle_beta   90.00
_cell.angle_gamma   90.00
#
_symmetry.space_group_name_H-M   'P 1'
#
loop_
_entity.id
_entity.type
_entity.pdbx_description
1 polymer ?
#
loop_
_entity_poly.entity_id
_entity_poly.type
_entity_poly.pdbx_seq_one_letter_code
_entity_poly.pdbx_strand_id
1 'polypeptide(L)'
;MDRPTPQPTAKELRQFGLLIGSVFGVIGLWPLVFRSESPRLWAMILGGLLLALGAIVPMSLKQAHGAWMKIGHVLGLINTKIILGVIYYLLITPMGLAMRLMGKDPMRRALTQETDTYRIVRAPRSRQHMRHQF
;
A
#
# COMPACT_ATOMS: atom_id res chain seq x y z
N MET A 1 4.02 -8.68 -25.53
CA MET A 1 3.81 -9.95 -24.80
C MET A 1 2.69 -9.73 -23.80
N ASP A 2 1.44 -9.90 -24.23
CA ASP A 2 0.28 -9.83 -23.33
C ASP A 2 0.27 -11.08 -22.46
N ARG A 3 0.67 -10.94 -21.20
CA ARG A 3 0.47 -12.02 -20.24
C ARG A 3 -1.03 -12.10 -19.96
N PRO A 4 -1.69 -13.26 -20.15
CA PRO A 4 -3.07 -13.40 -19.75
C PRO A 4 -3.16 -13.04 -18.26
N THR A 5 -4.06 -12.11 -17.93
CA THR A 5 -4.30 -11.74 -16.54
C THR A 5 -4.75 -13.00 -15.79
N PRO A 6 -4.17 -13.31 -14.61
CA PRO A 6 -4.58 -14.47 -13.84
C PRO A 6 -6.09 -14.40 -13.61
N GLN A 7 -6.82 -15.40 -14.10
CA GLN A 7 -8.25 -15.51 -13.83
C GLN A 7 -8.40 -15.74 -12.33
N PRO A 8 -9.25 -14.96 -11.64
CA PRO A 8 -9.38 -15.10 -10.20
C PRO A 8 -9.98 -16.47 -9.87
N THR A 9 -9.43 -17.11 -8.85
CA THR A 9 -9.82 -18.45 -8.43
C THR A 9 -11.19 -18.43 -7.76
N ALA A 10 -11.93 -19.55 -7.81
CA ALA A 10 -13.23 -19.65 -7.15
C ALA A 10 -13.14 -19.38 -5.63
N LYS A 11 -12.00 -19.70 -5.01
CA LYS A 11 -11.72 -19.43 -3.60
C LYS A 11 -11.64 -17.92 -3.31
N GLU A 12 -10.95 -17.16 -4.16
CA GLU A 12 -10.84 -15.70 -4.02
C GLU A 12 -12.20 -15.01 -4.19
N LEU A 13 -13.02 -15.45 -5.16
CA LEU A 13 -14.36 -14.90 -5.36
C LEU A 13 -15.30 -15.19 -4.18
N ARG A 14 -15.21 -16.40 -3.62
CA ARG A 14 -15.96 -16.77 -2.40
C ARG A 14 -15.49 -15.94 -1.20
N GLN A 15 -14.19 -15.80 -1.00
CA GLN A 15 -13.65 -14.98 0.09
C GLN A 15 -14.06 -13.52 -0.04
N PHE A 16 -14.04 -12.96 -1.25
CA PHE A 16 -14.53 -11.61 -1.52
C PHE A 16 -16.01 -11.44 -1.17
N GLY A 17 -16.88 -12.34 -1.65
CA GLY A 17 -18.31 -12.30 -1.34
C GLY A 17 -18.61 -12.44 0.16
N LEU A 18 -17.88 -13.32 0.84
CA LEU A 18 -17.98 -13.51 2.29
C LEU A 18 -17.51 -12.28 3.08
N LEU A 19 -16.36 -11.71 2.72
CA LEU A 19 -15.82 -10.53 3.40
C LEU A 19 -16.69 -9.29 3.18
N ILE A 20 -17.04 -8.97 1.93
CA ILE A 20 -17.85 -7.80 1.65
C ILE A 20 -19.27 -7.99 2.20
N GLY A 21 -19.87 -9.17 2.00
CA GLY A 21 -21.19 -9.49 2.52
C GLY A 21 -21.28 -9.39 4.05
N SER A 22 -20.25 -9.86 4.77
CA SER A 22 -20.19 -9.75 6.24
C SER A 22 -20.01 -8.31 6.70
N VAL A 23 -19.18 -7.50 6.02
CA VAL A 23 -19.04 -6.06 6.32
C VAL A 23 -20.38 -5.33 6.15
N PHE A 24 -21.10 -5.56 5.04
CA PHE A 24 -22.43 -4.98 4.83
C PHE A 24 -23.46 -5.49 5.85
N GLY A 25 -23.36 -6.77 6.26
CA GLY A 25 -24.17 -7.31 7.37
C GLY A 25 -23.94 -6.55 8.67
N VAL A 26 -22.68 -6.36 9.08
CA VAL A 26 -22.35 -5.59 10.28
C VAL A 26 -22.87 -4.17 10.18
N ILE A 27 -22.69 -3.49 9.05
CA ILE A 27 -23.22 -2.12 8.82
C ILE A 27 -24.75 -2.09 8.86
N GLY A 28 -25.41 -3.14 8.36
CA GLY A 28 -26.86 -3.28 8.34
C GLY A 28 -27.46 -3.48 9.73
N LEU A 29 -26.79 -4.29 10.56
CA LEU A 29 -27.16 -4.59 11.95
C LEU A 29 -26.68 -3.54 12.96
N TRP A 30 -25.68 -2.72 12.63
CA TRP A 30 -25.11 -1.73 13.55
C TRP A 30 -26.16 -0.77 14.16
N PRO A 31 -27.11 -0.19 13.39
CA PRO A 31 -28.13 0.70 13.92
C PRO A 31 -29.12 -0.02 14.86
N LEU A 32 -29.39 -1.30 14.57
CA LEU A 32 -30.28 -2.13 15.38
C LEU A 32 -29.69 -2.38 16.77
N VAL A 33 -28.38 -2.68 16.85
CA VAL A 33 -27.71 -3.01 18.11
C VAL A 33 -27.38 -1.76 18.94
N PHE A 34 -26.93 -0.67 18.32
CA PHE A 34 -26.47 0.51 19.04
C PHE A 34 -27.53 1.59 19.27
N ARG A 35 -28.57 1.64 18.43
CA ARG A 35 -29.56 2.74 18.46
C ARG A 35 -31.01 2.29 18.59
N SER A 36 -31.27 0.97 18.60
CA SER A 36 -32.64 0.41 18.52
C SER A 36 -33.45 0.95 17.33
N GLU A 37 -32.75 1.38 16.27
CA GLU A 37 -33.36 1.88 15.05
C GLU A 37 -33.57 0.73 14.05
N SER A 38 -34.46 0.94 13.08
CA SER A 38 -34.68 -0.01 11.99
C SER A 38 -33.37 -0.36 11.30
N PRO A 39 -33.07 -1.66 11.08
CA PRO A 39 -31.86 -2.06 10.38
C PRO A 39 -31.85 -1.44 8.99
N ARG A 40 -30.67 -1.15 8.47
CA ARG A 40 -30.54 -0.62 7.10
C ARG A 40 -30.86 -1.75 6.14
N LEU A 41 -32.14 -1.86 5.78
CA LEU A 41 -32.67 -2.94 4.94
C LEU A 41 -31.89 -3.06 3.62
N TRP A 42 -31.51 -1.94 3.01
CA TRP A 42 -30.69 -1.95 1.80
C TRP A 42 -29.32 -2.64 2.01
N ALA A 43 -28.66 -2.40 3.14
CA ALA A 43 -27.36 -3.01 3.46
C ALA A 43 -27.52 -4.49 3.84
N MET A 44 -28.62 -4.85 4.51
CA MET A 44 -28.95 -6.23 4.83
C MET A 44 -29.25 -7.05 3.56
N ILE A 45 -30.06 -6.51 2.65
CA ILE A 45 -30.39 -7.16 1.38
C ILE A 45 -29.12 -7.33 0.54
N LEU A 46 -28.31 -6.27 0.42
CA LEU A 46 -27.07 -6.32 -0.35
C LEU A 46 -26.05 -7.29 0.27
N GLY A 47 -25.86 -7.23 1.59
CA GLY A 47 -24.97 -8.13 2.33
C GLY A 47 -25.40 -9.59 2.21
N GLY A 48 -26.68 -9.87 2.43
CA GLY A 48 -27.26 -11.21 2.29
C GLY A 48 -27.13 -11.76 0.87
N LEU A 49 -27.38 -10.92 -0.14
CA LEU A 49 -27.20 -11.29 -1.55
C LEU A 49 -25.73 -11.63 -1.85
N LEU A 50 -24.78 -10.82 -1.38
CA LEU A 50 -23.35 -11.07 -1.60
C LEU A 50 -22.85 -12.32 -0.87
N LEU A 51 -23.34 -12.58 0.34
CA LEU A 51 -23.05 -13.82 1.08
C LEU A 51 -23.60 -15.04 0.34
N ALA A 52 -24.85 -14.99 -0.12
CA ALA A 52 -25.50 -16.09 -0.83
C ALA A 52 -24.81 -16.36 -2.17
N LEU A 53 -24.55 -15.31 -2.96
CA LEU A 53 -23.85 -15.46 -4.24
C LEU A 53 -22.40 -15.93 -4.06
N GLY A 54 -21.70 -15.43 -3.04
CA GLY A 54 -20.35 -15.88 -2.71
C GLY A 54 -20.29 -17.35 -2.28
N ALA A 55 -21.32 -17.85 -1.61
CA ALA A 55 -21.39 -19.24 -1.14
C ALA A 55 -21.86 -20.23 -2.23
N ILE A 56 -22.84 -19.85 -3.05
CA ILE A 56 -23.52 -20.75 -4.00
C ILE A 56 -22.92 -20.62 -5.40
N VAL A 57 -22.75 -19.40 -5.93
CA VAL A 57 -22.31 -19.16 -7.31
C VAL A 57 -21.21 -18.09 -7.35
N PRO A 58 -20.00 -18.40 -6.81
CA PRO A 58 -18.92 -17.42 -6.71
C PRO A 58 -18.51 -16.87 -8.07
N MET A 59 -18.65 -17.65 -9.16
CA MET A 59 -18.27 -17.24 -10.52
C MET A 59 -19.02 -15.98 -11.00
N SER A 60 -20.24 -15.73 -10.51
CA SER A 60 -21.01 -14.52 -10.85
C SER A 60 -20.36 -13.24 -10.33
N LEU A 61 -19.58 -13.31 -9.23
CA LEU A 61 -18.89 -12.17 -8.63
C LEU A 61 -17.62 -11.78 -9.40
N LYS A 62 -17.24 -12.48 -10.47
CA LYS A 62 -15.98 -12.25 -11.19
C LYS A 62 -15.83 -10.81 -11.69
N GLN A 63 -16.88 -10.26 -12.31
CA GLN A 63 -16.86 -8.90 -12.84
C GLN A 63 -16.81 -7.86 -11.70
N ALA A 64 -17.61 -8.06 -10.66
CA ALA A 64 -17.63 -7.19 -9.48
C ALA A 64 -16.30 -7.19 -8.73
N HIS A 65 -15.72 -8.38 -8.50
CA HIS A 65 -14.39 -8.55 -7.92
C HIS A 65 -13.33 -7.84 -8.77
N GLY A 66 -13.36 -8.02 -10.09
CA GLY A 66 -12.42 -7.34 -11.00
C GLY A 66 -12.51 -5.82 -10.93
N ALA A 67 -13.72 -5.25 -10.88
CA ALA A 67 -13.93 -3.82 -10.71
C ALA A 67 -13.42 -3.32 -9.34
N TRP A 68 -13.73 -4.07 -8.28
CA TRP A 68 -13.25 -3.76 -6.92
C TRP A 68 -11.73 -3.78 -6.82
N MET A 69 -11.07 -4.77 -7.42
CA MET A 69 -9.61 -4.87 -7.42
C MET A 69 -8.96 -3.71 -8.19
N LYS A 70 -9.55 -3.23 -9.29
CA LYS A 70 -9.07 -2.02 -9.97
C LYS A 70 -9.11 -0.80 -9.05
N ILE A 71 -10.21 -0.63 -8.30
CA ILE A 71 -10.32 0.44 -7.30
C ILE A 71 -9.25 0.27 -6.22
N GLY A 72 -9.08 -0.95 -5.70
CA GLY A 72 -8.05 -1.27 -4.72
C GLY A 72 -6.63 -0.95 -5.21
N HIS A 73 -6.33 -1.21 -6.48
CA HIS A 73 -5.03 -0.84 -7.07
C HIS A 73 -4.83 0.68 -7.12
N VAL A 74 -5.82 1.44 -7.56
CA VAL A 74 -5.74 2.91 -7.57
C VAL A 74 -5.57 3.45 -6.15
N LEU A 75 -6.33 2.93 -5.20
CA LEU A 75 -6.21 3.29 -3.79
C LEU A 75 -4.83 2.94 -3.22
N GLY A 76 -4.28 1.78 -3.60
CA GLY A 76 -2.93 1.36 -3.21
C GLY A 76 -1.83 2.29 -3.75
N LEU A 77 -1.98 2.78 -4.98
CA LEU A 77 -1.09 3.78 -5.57
C LEU A 77 -1.16 5.11 -4.82
N ILE A 78 -2.36 5.54 -4.44
CA ILE A 78 -2.56 6.76 -3.64
C ILE A 78 -1.94 6.58 -2.26
N ASN A 79 -2.23 5.46 -1.59
CA ASN A 79 -1.73 5.16 -0.24
C ASN A 79 -0.21 5.15 -0.18
N THR A 80 0.45 4.50 -1.14
CA THR A 80 1.93 4.48 -1.21
C THR A 80 2.49 5.90 -1.35
N LYS A 81 1.89 6.75 -2.19
CA LYS A 81 2.32 8.15 -2.34
C LYS A 81 2.09 8.97 -1.08
N ILE A 82 0.96 8.77 -0.40
CA ILE A 82 0.65 9.46 0.87
C ILE A 82 1.68 9.05 1.93
N ILE A 83 1.89 7.75 2.15
CA ILE A 83 2.84 7.24 3.15
C ILE A 83 4.24 7.79 2.87
N LEU A 84 4.70 7.70 1.62
CA LEU A 84 6.02 8.21 1.25
C LEU A 84 6.11 9.73 1.42
N GLY A 85 5.07 10.47 1.04
CA GLY A 85 5.00 11.92 1.25
C GLY A 85 5.06 12.30 2.72
N VAL A 86 4.28 11.62 3.57
CA VAL A 86 4.27 11.82 5.02
C VAL A 86 5.66 11.56 5.61
N ILE A 87 6.28 10.42 5.31
CA ILE A 87 7.64 10.09 5.79
C ILE A 87 8.64 11.14 5.30
N TYR A 88 8.57 11.53 4.03
CA TYR A 88 9.51 12.49 3.46
C TYR A 88 9.39 13.87 4.11
N TYR A 89 8.18 14.39 4.26
CA TYR A 89 7.97 15.74 4.78
C TYR A 89 8.00 15.84 6.30
N LEU A 90 7.62 14.78 7.04
CA LEU A 90 7.62 14.82 8.51
C LEU A 90 8.89 14.28 9.15
N LEU A 91 9.64 13.40 8.47
CA LEU A 91 10.85 12.81 9.04
C LEU A 91 12.10 13.26 8.27
N ILE A 92 12.16 12.99 6.97
CA ILE A 92 13.39 13.20 6.18
C ILE A 92 13.70 14.69 6.02
N THR A 93 12.72 15.49 5.65
CA THR A 93 12.86 16.92 5.40
C THR A 93 13.27 17.70 6.65
N PRO A 94 12.59 17.58 7.81
CA PRO A 94 13.00 18.28 9.02
C PRO A 94 14.33 17.76 9.57
N MET A 95 14.63 16.48 9.43
CA MET A 95 15.96 15.95 9.76
C MET A 95 17.05 16.59 8.90
N GLY A 96 16.85 16.68 7.58
CA GLY A 96 17.77 17.35 6.68
C GLY A 96 17.92 18.84 6.97
N LEU A 97 16.81 19.52 7.31
CA LEU A 97 16.83 20.93 7.71
C LEU A 97 17.58 21.13 9.03
N ALA A 98 17.34 20.27 10.03
CA ALA A 98 18.07 20.30 11.30
C ALA A 98 19.58 20.08 11.08
N MET A 99 19.97 19.12 10.25
CA MET A 99 21.37 18.90 9.89
C MET A 99 21.99 20.13 9.21
N ARG A 100 21.25 20.78 8.30
CA ARG A 100 21.69 22.01 7.63
C ARG A 100 21.86 23.17 8.61
N LEU A 101 20.94 23.34 9.56
CA LEU A 101 21.04 24.34 10.63
C LEU A 101 22.21 24.07 11.58
N MET A 102 22.52 22.79 11.84
CA MET A 102 23.69 22.38 12.62
C MET A 102 25.01 22.45 11.84
N GLY A 103 25.01 22.91 10.58
CA GLY A 103 26.19 22.98 9.73
C GLY A 103 26.74 21.60 9.30
N LYS A 104 25.99 20.52 9.49
CA LYS A 104 26.39 19.17 9.12
C LYS A 104 25.98 18.88 7.69
N ASP A 105 26.96 18.85 6.79
CA ASP A 105 26.77 18.41 5.41
C ASP A 105 27.43 17.04 5.17
N PRO A 106 26.73 15.92 5.48
CA PRO A 106 27.29 14.57 5.33
C PRO A 106 27.60 14.22 3.87
N MET A 107 26.95 14.91 2.93
CA MET A 107 27.11 14.67 1.49
C MET A 107 28.08 15.62 0.84
N ARG A 108 28.69 16.56 1.60
CA ARG A 108 29.66 17.54 1.12
C ARG A 108 29.19 18.20 -0.19
N ARG A 109 27.94 18.64 -0.21
CA ARG A 109 27.26 19.25 -1.36
C ARG A 109 27.71 20.69 -1.61
N ALA A 110 28.33 21.34 -0.63
CA ALA A 110 28.88 22.68 -0.80
C ALA A 110 29.97 22.70 -1.88
N LEU A 111 29.73 23.45 -2.95
CA LEU A 111 30.70 23.69 -4.01
C LEU A 111 31.76 24.69 -3.49
N THR A 112 32.98 24.22 -3.31
CA THR A 112 34.12 25.03 -2.88
C THR A 112 34.88 25.47 -4.14
N GLN A 113 34.92 26.78 -4.40
CA GLN A 113 35.58 27.33 -5.60
C GLN A 113 37.11 27.21 -5.56
N GLU A 114 37.69 27.03 -4.37
CA GLU A 114 39.15 26.93 -4.16
C GLU A 114 39.70 25.50 -4.24
N THR A 115 38.95 24.55 -4.81
CA THR A 115 39.36 23.14 -4.89
C THR A 115 39.55 22.68 -6.33
N ASP A 116 40.74 22.18 -6.63
CA ASP A 116 41.16 21.71 -7.96
C ASP A 116 40.38 20.43 -8.41
N THR A 117 39.94 19.60 -7.45
CA THR A 117 39.06 18.46 -7.73
C THR A 117 38.23 18.02 -6.52
N TYR A 118 36.96 17.67 -6.74
CA TYR A 118 36.07 17.09 -5.72
C TYR A 118 36.31 15.58 -5.49
N ARG A 119 37.28 14.98 -6.19
CA ARG A 119 37.56 13.55 -6.11
C ARG A 119 38.17 13.20 -4.75
N ILE A 120 37.47 12.38 -3.97
CA ILE A 120 38.01 11.82 -2.74
C ILE A 120 39.03 10.74 -3.11
N VAL A 121 40.32 11.03 -2.92
CA VAL A 121 41.39 10.03 -3.06
C VAL A 121 41.23 8.99 -1.96
N ARG A 122 41.05 7.73 -2.35
CA ARG A 122 40.95 6.60 -1.41
C ARG A 122 42.25 5.82 -1.47
N ALA A 123 42.81 5.52 -0.30
CA ALA A 123 43.97 4.64 -0.22
C ALA A 123 43.65 3.25 -0.80
N PRO A 124 44.60 2.62 -1.51
CA PRO A 124 44.41 1.29 -2.06
C PRO A 124 44.13 0.30 -0.93
N ARG A 125 43.02 -0.43 -1.03
CA ARG A 125 42.65 -1.48 -0.06
C ARG A 125 43.60 -2.66 -0.20
N SER A 126 43.88 -3.36 0.91
CA SER A 126 44.78 -4.51 0.90
C SER A 126 44.26 -5.62 -0.02
N ARG A 127 45.17 -6.30 -0.75
CA ARG A 127 44.81 -7.40 -1.68
C ARG A 127 44.10 -8.57 -0.99
N GLN A 128 44.29 -8.72 0.32
CA GLN A 128 43.65 -9.78 1.11
C GLN A 128 42.15 -9.52 1.35
N HIS A 129 41.66 -8.30 1.18
CA HIS A 129 40.26 -7.94 1.42
C HIS A 129 39.27 -8.70 0.50
N MET A 130 39.72 -9.21 -0.65
CA MET A 130 38.89 -9.98 -1.57
C MET A 130 38.94 -11.50 -1.33
N ARG A 131 39.68 -11.99 -0.32
CA ARG A 131 39.85 -13.45 -0.10
C ARG A 131 38.65 -14.13 0.58
N HIS A 132 37.72 -13.38 1.18
CA HIS A 132 36.55 -13.92 1.89
C HIS A 132 35.28 -13.14 1.49
N GLN A 133 34.95 -13.14 0.20
CA GLN A 133 33.81 -12.37 -0.32
C GLN A 133 32.48 -13.14 -0.33
N PHE A 134 32.47 -14.41 0.10
CA PHE A 134 31.30 -15.29 0.17
C PHE A 134 31.22 -15.96 1.53
#